data_AF-A0A0G4F882-F1
#
_entry.id   AF-A0A0G4F882-F1
#
_cell.length_a   1.000
_cell.length_b   1.000
_cell.length_c   1.000
_cell.angle_alpha   90.00
_cell.angle_beta   90.00
_cell.angle_gamma   90.00
#
_symmetry.space_group_name_H-M   'P 1'
#
loop_
_entity.id
_entity.type
_entity.pdbx_description
1 polymer ?
#
loop_
_entity_poly.entity_id
_entity_poly.type
_entity_poly.pdbx_seq_one_letter_code
_entity_poly.pdbx_strand_id
1 'polypeptide(L)'
;MADAEEGFQNFDGEDFEGDGEMGDEEGMGEDDMGGDGGGYDDEAYDVIHEDENAELKPSKERITSPFMTKYEKARIIGTRALQISMNAPVTVDVGDLTDPLAIAEKELHAGTLPFIIRRYLPNGAFEDWPLEDMEVPE
;
A
#
# COMPACT_ATOMS: atom_id res chain seq x y z
N MET A 1 -29.86 2.16 37.00
CA MET A 1 -28.66 1.49 37.54
C MET A 1 -29.08 0.05 37.75
N ALA A 2 -28.86 -0.77 36.73
CA ALA A 2 -29.24 -2.19 36.72
C ALA A 2 -27.96 -2.98 36.91
N ASP A 3 -27.95 -3.76 37.99
CA ASP A 3 -26.91 -4.68 38.43
C ASP A 3 -27.33 -6.07 37.95
N ALA A 4 -26.43 -6.80 37.29
CA ALA A 4 -26.61 -8.20 36.93
C ALA A 4 -25.26 -8.83 36.54
N GLU A 5 -24.55 -9.36 37.54
CA GLU A 5 -23.60 -10.44 37.35
C GLU A 5 -24.35 -11.78 37.25
N GLU A 6 -24.28 -12.48 36.11
CA GLU A 6 -24.50 -13.93 35.98
C GLU A 6 -23.63 -14.38 34.78
N GLY A 7 -22.60 -15.21 34.93
CA GLY A 7 -22.67 -16.60 35.35
C GLY A 7 -22.57 -17.50 34.11
N PHE A 8 -21.37 -17.63 33.52
CA PHE A 8 -21.15 -18.57 32.42
C PHE A 8 -21.28 -20.01 32.93
N GLN A 9 -22.27 -20.72 32.40
CA GLN A 9 -22.65 -22.06 32.80
C GLN A 9 -21.67 -23.10 32.23
N ASN A 10 -21.16 -23.94 33.12
CA ASN A 10 -20.50 -25.19 32.80
C ASN A 10 -21.49 -26.12 32.07
N PHE A 11 -21.08 -26.71 30.96
CA PHE A 11 -21.79 -27.83 30.33
C PHE A 11 -20.89 -29.07 30.42
N ASP A 12 -21.16 -29.90 31.42
CA ASP A 12 -20.60 -31.24 31.63
C ASP A 12 -21.39 -32.29 30.80
N GLY A 13 -20.67 -33.25 30.21
CA GLY A 13 -21.17 -34.54 29.66
C GLY A 13 -21.79 -34.46 28.26
N GLU A 14 -21.62 -35.41 27.34
CA GLU A 14 -21.54 -36.87 27.50
C GLU A 14 -20.83 -37.53 26.29
N ASP A 15 -20.00 -38.55 26.60
CA ASP A 15 -19.72 -39.80 25.88
C ASP A 15 -19.40 -39.84 24.36
N PHE A 16 -18.13 -40.12 24.06
CA PHE A 16 -17.77 -40.97 22.91
C PHE A 16 -16.70 -41.98 23.36
N GLU A 17 -17.16 -43.18 23.71
CA GLU A 17 -16.31 -44.36 23.85
C GLU A 17 -15.76 -44.74 22.46
N GLY A 18 -14.45 -44.67 22.30
CA GLY A 18 -13.74 -45.14 21.12
C GLY A 18 -12.38 -45.69 21.53
N ASP A 19 -12.36 -46.99 21.79
CA ASP A 19 -11.16 -47.80 21.90
C ASP A 19 -10.48 -47.92 20.52
N GLY A 20 -9.26 -47.41 20.42
CA GLY A 20 -8.47 -47.53 19.19
C GLY A 20 -7.00 -47.30 19.52
N GLU A 21 -6.23 -48.38 19.50
CA GLU A 21 -4.82 -48.45 19.81
C GLU A 21 -3.96 -47.40 19.08
N MET A 22 -2.96 -46.85 19.79
CA MET A 22 -1.78 -46.26 19.16
C MET A 22 -1.08 -47.34 18.33
N GLY A 23 -1.18 -47.22 17.00
CA GLY A 23 -0.42 -47.99 16.02
C GLY A 23 0.55 -47.08 15.29
N ASP A 24 1.78 -47.55 15.16
CA ASP A 24 2.98 -46.84 14.74
C ASP A 24 2.87 -46.01 13.43
N GLU A 25 3.67 -44.95 13.46
CA GLU A 25 4.29 -44.25 12.34
C GLU A 25 4.80 -45.23 11.25
N GLU A 26 4.63 -44.83 9.98
CA GLU A 26 5.53 -45.02 8.82
C GLU A 26 4.73 -45.13 7.50
N GLY A 27 4.87 -44.11 6.64
CA GLY A 27 4.66 -44.23 5.19
C GLY A 27 3.38 -43.67 4.58
N MET A 28 3.15 -42.35 4.64
CA MET A 28 2.31 -41.67 3.64
C MET A 28 3.17 -41.19 2.47
N GLY A 29 2.67 -41.46 1.27
CA GLY A 29 3.42 -41.46 0.02
C GLY A 29 4.04 -40.12 -0.36
N GLU A 30 5.14 -40.21 -1.11
CA GLU A 30 5.66 -39.11 -1.91
C GLU A 30 4.66 -38.82 -3.05
N ASP A 31 3.57 -38.12 -2.71
CA ASP A 31 2.75 -37.46 -3.70
C ASP A 31 3.50 -36.21 -4.15
N ASP A 32 4.13 -36.36 -5.32
CA ASP A 32 4.70 -35.34 -6.20
C ASP A 32 3.82 -34.08 -6.27
N MET A 33 4.03 -33.16 -5.33
CA MET A 33 3.64 -31.77 -5.48
C MET A 33 4.85 -31.07 -6.12
N GLY A 34 4.94 -31.21 -7.44
CA GLY A 34 5.74 -30.32 -8.28
C GLY A 34 5.41 -28.89 -7.92
N GLY A 35 6.26 -28.30 -7.08
CA GLY A 35 6.25 -26.88 -6.79
C GLY A 35 6.58 -26.17 -8.09
N ASP A 36 5.54 -25.79 -8.82
CA ASP A 36 5.58 -24.66 -9.73
C ASP A 36 6.01 -23.46 -8.86
N GLY A 37 7.33 -23.30 -8.74
CA GLY A 37 7.96 -22.09 -8.29
C GLY A 37 7.64 -21.03 -9.34
N GLY A 38 6.40 -20.57 -9.33
CA GLY A 38 5.99 -19.34 -9.95
C GLY A 38 6.92 -18.28 -9.38
N GLY A 39 7.95 -17.96 -10.14
CA GLY A 39 8.80 -16.82 -9.88
C GLY A 39 7.87 -15.65 -9.67
N TYR A 40 7.91 -15.09 -8.46
CA TYR A 40 7.42 -13.74 -8.25
C TYR A 40 8.30 -12.87 -9.14
N ASP A 41 7.83 -12.66 -10.36
CA ASP A 41 8.38 -11.75 -11.34
C ASP A 41 8.23 -10.35 -10.75
N ASP A 42 9.27 -9.93 -10.03
CA ASP A 42 9.41 -8.62 -9.39
C ASP A 42 9.52 -7.49 -10.44
N GLU A 43 9.41 -7.81 -11.74
CA GLU A 43 9.67 -6.89 -12.85
C GLU A 43 8.42 -6.36 -13.57
N ALA A 44 7.23 -6.43 -12.97
CA ALA A 44 6.07 -5.71 -13.48
C ALA A 44 6.08 -4.23 -13.10
N TYR A 45 7.23 -3.55 -13.22
CA TYR A 45 7.25 -2.11 -13.42
C TYR A 45 6.90 -1.88 -14.88
N ASP A 46 5.79 -1.17 -15.13
CA ASP A 46 5.45 -0.64 -16.44
C ASP A 46 6.54 0.37 -16.82
N VAL A 47 7.63 -0.12 -17.41
CA VAL A 47 8.65 0.71 -18.03
C VAL A 47 7.97 1.34 -19.22
N ILE A 48 7.43 2.53 -19.01
CA ILE A 48 7.13 3.46 -20.09
C ILE A 48 8.39 3.51 -20.96
N HIS A 49 8.32 2.87 -22.13
CA HIS A 49 9.33 3.00 -23.16
C HIS A 49 9.36 4.48 -23.56
N GLU A 50 10.29 5.22 -22.95
CA GLU A 50 10.59 6.58 -23.34
C GLU A 50 11.13 6.51 -24.77
N ASP A 51 10.35 6.96 -25.75
CA ASP A 51 10.92 7.36 -27.02
C ASP A 51 11.94 8.45 -26.71
N GLU A 52 13.23 8.07 -26.69
CA GLU A 52 14.38 8.88 -26.28
C GLU A 52 14.56 10.18 -27.10
N ASN A 53 13.65 10.46 -28.04
CA ASN A 53 13.73 11.53 -29.02
C ASN A 53 12.42 12.34 -29.17
N ALA A 54 11.40 12.11 -28.34
CA ALA A 54 10.28 13.03 -28.25
C ALA A 54 10.73 14.25 -27.44
N GLU A 55 11.02 15.38 -28.10
CA GLU A 55 11.22 16.66 -27.43
C GLU A 55 9.95 17.01 -26.64
N LEU A 56 9.90 16.60 -25.37
CA LEU A 56 8.83 16.91 -24.45
C LEU A 56 8.80 18.44 -24.25
N LYS A 57 7.77 19.10 -24.78
CA LYS A 57 7.62 20.55 -24.67
C LYS A 57 6.76 20.88 -23.45
N PRO A 58 7.21 21.78 -22.55
CA PRO A 58 6.35 22.26 -21.47
C PRO A 58 5.18 23.05 -22.07
N SER A 59 3.96 22.76 -21.63
CA SER A 59 2.79 23.57 -22.00
C SER A 59 2.93 24.97 -21.37
N LYS A 60 2.74 26.03 -22.18
CA LYS A 60 2.81 27.42 -21.69
C LYS A 60 1.63 27.80 -20.79
N GLU A 61 0.50 27.11 -20.95
CA GLU A 61 -0.72 27.33 -20.19
C GLU A 61 -1.16 26.00 -19.59
N ARG A 62 -1.43 25.98 -18.27
CA ARG A 62 -1.95 24.81 -17.57
C ARG A 62 -3.43 24.66 -17.90
N ILE A 63 -3.82 23.55 -18.52
CA ILE A 63 -5.22 23.23 -18.85
C ILE A 63 -5.81 22.16 -17.93
N THR A 64 -4.97 21.38 -17.23
CA THR A 64 -5.45 20.31 -16.34
C THR A 64 -5.98 20.87 -15.02
N SER A 65 -6.76 20.04 -14.31
CA SER A 65 -7.46 20.42 -13.07
C SER A 65 -6.49 20.74 -11.93
N PRO A 66 -6.71 21.79 -11.11
CA PRO A 66 -5.87 22.05 -9.93
C PRO A 66 -6.07 21.02 -8.81
N PHE A 67 -7.08 20.15 -8.91
CA PHE A 67 -7.31 19.08 -7.95
C PHE A 67 -6.38 17.90 -8.20
N MET A 68 -5.87 17.32 -7.12
CA MET A 68 -5.14 16.08 -7.15
C MET A 68 -6.07 14.91 -7.45
N THR A 69 -5.66 14.04 -8.36
CA THR A 69 -6.40 12.82 -8.65
C THR A 69 -6.15 11.77 -7.57
N LYS A 70 -7.10 10.85 -7.37
CA LYS A 70 -6.91 9.71 -6.46
C LYS A 70 -5.68 8.86 -6.78
N TYR A 71 -5.26 8.82 -8.05
CA TYR A 71 -4.08 8.08 -8.51
C TYR A 71 -2.79 8.78 -8.09
N GLU A 72 -2.74 10.10 -8.23
CA GLU A 72 -1.63 10.93 -7.77
C GLU A 72 -1.48 10.85 -6.25
N LYS A 73 -2.58 11.01 -5.50
CA LYS A 73 -2.62 10.86 -4.03
C LYS A 73 -2.04 9.52 -3.60
N ALA A 74 -2.54 8.42 -4.17
CA ALA A 74 -2.07 7.07 -3.85
C ALA A 74 -0.58 6.89 -4.18
N ARG A 75 -0.12 7.38 -5.33
CA ARG A 75 1.29 7.25 -5.74
C ARG A 75 2.22 8.03 -4.82
N ILE A 76 1.86 9.27 -4.47
CA ILE A 76 2.65 10.11 -3.57
C ILE A 76 2.76 9.48 -2.19
N ILE A 77 1.62 9.05 -1.62
CA ILE A 77 1.60 8.39 -0.31
C ILE A 77 2.45 7.12 -0.34
N GLY A 78 2.30 6.27 -1.37
CA GLY A 78 3.06 5.03 -1.50
C GLY A 78 4.57 5.27 -1.63
N THR A 79 5.00 6.17 -2.53
CA THR A 79 6.42 6.52 -2.69
C THR A 79 6.98 7.13 -1.41
N ARG A 80 6.22 7.99 -0.73
CA ARG A 80 6.69 8.63 0.50
C ARG A 80 6.78 7.65 1.67
N ALA A 81 5.78 6.79 1.84
CA ALA A 81 5.81 5.73 2.84
C ALA A 81 7.03 4.81 2.63
N LEU A 82 7.34 4.45 1.37
CA LEU A 82 8.54 3.69 1.04
C LEU A 82 9.83 4.41 1.47
N GLN A 83 9.94 5.71 1.20
CA GLN A 83 11.08 6.51 1.66
C GLN A 83 11.22 6.49 3.18
N ILE A 84 10.12 6.66 3.92
CA ILE A 84 10.11 6.64 5.39
C ILE A 84 10.54 5.27 5.92
N SER A 85 10.06 4.18 5.31
CA SER A 85 10.47 2.81 5.64
C SER A 85 11.97 2.58 5.45
N MET A 86 12.60 3.29 4.50
CA MET A 86 14.05 3.33 4.30
C MET A 86 14.75 4.38 5.19
N ASN A 87 14.13 4.75 6.32
CA ASN A 87 14.64 5.71 7.29
C ASN A 87 14.93 7.11 6.71
N ALA A 88 14.22 7.53 5.66
CA ALA A 88 14.31 8.91 5.18
C ALA A 88 13.79 9.90 6.24
N PRO A 89 14.33 11.13 6.29
CA PRO A 89 13.90 12.13 7.25
C PRO A 89 12.45 12.56 7.03
N VAL A 90 11.70 12.62 8.13
CA VAL A 90 10.30 13.09 8.19
C VAL A 90 10.28 14.60 8.49
N THR A 91 9.39 15.31 7.82
CA THR A 91 9.26 16.78 7.87
C THR A 91 8.25 17.28 8.90
N VAL A 92 7.31 16.41 9.31
CA VAL A 92 6.26 16.71 10.30
C VAL A 92 6.57 16.06 11.64
N ASP A 93 5.97 16.59 12.71
CA ASP A 93 5.99 15.92 14.01
C ASP A 93 5.20 14.61 13.94
N VAL A 94 5.87 13.51 14.22
CA VAL A 94 5.35 12.14 14.07
C VAL A 94 4.44 11.76 15.24
N GLY A 95 4.65 12.36 16.42
CA GLY A 95 3.98 11.96 17.66
C GLY A 95 4.19 10.46 17.94
N ASP A 96 3.09 9.74 18.19
CA ASP A 96 3.09 8.29 18.45
C ASP A 96 2.88 7.43 17.20
N LEU A 97 2.91 8.03 15.99
CA LEU A 97 2.75 7.27 14.75
C LEU A 97 4.02 6.47 14.43
N THR A 98 3.86 5.16 14.26
CA THR A 98 4.94 4.24 13.89
C THR A 98 4.80 3.71 12.46
N ASP A 99 3.59 3.74 11.91
CA ASP A 99 3.28 3.26 10.57
C ASP A 99 3.75 4.27 9.50
N PRO A 100 4.66 3.88 8.58
CA PRO A 100 5.15 4.75 7.51
C PRO A 100 4.03 5.32 6.62
N LEU A 101 2.95 4.57 6.40
CA LEU A 101 1.83 5.02 5.59
C LEU A 101 1.09 6.18 6.28
N ALA A 102 0.71 6.01 7.55
CA ALA A 102 0.08 7.06 8.34
C ALA A 102 0.95 8.33 8.45
N ILE A 103 2.28 8.18 8.53
CA ILE A 103 3.20 9.32 8.54
C ILE A 103 3.20 10.04 7.19
N ALA A 104 3.26 9.31 6.08
CA ALA A 104 3.19 9.89 4.73
C ALA A 104 1.87 10.63 4.47
N GLU A 105 0.73 10.09 4.94
CA GLU A 105 -0.56 10.76 4.88
C GLU A 105 -0.56 12.07 5.67
N LYS A 106 0.04 12.06 6.86
CA LYS A 106 0.19 13.27 7.68
C LYS A 106 1.05 14.34 7.00
N GLU A 107 2.15 13.95 6.35
CA GLU A 107 2.99 14.87 5.59
C GLU A 107 2.27 15.43 4.35
N LEU A 108 1.49 14.60 3.66
CA LEU A 108 0.69 15.05 2.52
C LEU A 108 -0.35 16.10 2.96
N HIS A 109 -1.08 15.86 4.05
CA HIS A 109 -2.06 16.81 4.57
C HIS A 109 -1.41 18.08 5.14
N ALA A 110 -0.18 18.01 5.63
CA ALA A 110 0.57 19.18 6.05
C ALA A 110 1.13 20.01 4.88
N GLY A 111 1.10 19.47 3.65
CA GLY A 111 1.61 20.15 2.46
C GLY A 111 3.13 20.35 2.47
N THR A 112 3.89 19.52 3.20
CA THR A 112 5.35 19.69 3.37
C THR A 112 6.18 18.87 2.39
N LEU A 113 5.56 18.03 1.57
CA LEU A 113 6.25 17.14 0.65
C LEU A 113 6.75 17.89 -0.60
N PRO A 114 8.06 17.91 -0.88
CA PRO A 114 8.64 18.65 -2.01
C PRO A 114 8.53 17.85 -3.32
N PHE A 115 7.32 17.45 -3.70
CA PHE A 115 7.06 16.72 -4.95
C PHE A 115 6.47 17.62 -6.04
N ILE A 116 6.76 17.26 -7.28
CA ILE A 116 6.15 17.84 -8.48
C ILE A 116 5.56 16.69 -9.29
N ILE A 117 4.27 16.78 -9.60
CA ILE A 117 3.59 15.85 -10.49
C ILE A 117 3.75 16.35 -11.92
N ARG A 118 4.32 15.52 -12.79
CA ARG A 118 4.34 15.74 -14.23
C ARG A 118 3.16 15.04 -14.89
N ARG A 119 2.23 15.82 -15.43
CA ARG A 119 1.07 15.32 -16.19
C ARG A 119 1.37 15.36 -17.68
N TYR A 120 1.38 14.19 -18.31
CA TYR A 120 1.56 14.07 -19.76
C TYR A 120 0.21 14.26 -20.48
N LEU A 121 0.22 15.11 -21.50
CA LEU A 121 -0.92 15.36 -22.36
C LEU A 121 -0.90 14.39 -23.55
N PRO A 122 -2.06 14.09 -24.18
CA PRO A 122 -2.11 13.18 -25.33
C PRO A 122 -1.30 13.62 -26.55
N ASN A 123 -0.92 14.90 -26.63
CA ASN A 123 -0.09 15.46 -27.68
C ASN A 123 1.42 15.33 -27.39
N GLY A 124 1.81 14.68 -26.30
CA GLY A 124 3.21 14.53 -25.86
C GLY A 124 3.77 15.74 -25.10
N ALA A 125 3.01 16.83 -24.92
CA ALA A 125 3.39 17.91 -24.03
C ALA A 125 3.18 17.49 -22.56
N PHE A 126 3.75 18.24 -21.61
CA PHE A 126 3.54 17.99 -20.19
C PHE A 126 3.30 19.28 -19.40
N GLU A 127 2.70 19.11 -18.23
CA GLU A 127 2.50 20.14 -17.22
C GLU A 127 3.12 19.69 -15.90
N ASP A 128 3.98 20.54 -15.33
CA ASP A 128 4.57 20.33 -14.00
C ASP A 128 3.73 21.05 -12.94
N TRP A 129 3.18 20.26 -12.01
CA TRP A 129 2.33 20.68 -10.89
C TRP A 129 3.05 20.47 -9.56
N PRO A 130 3.55 21.54 -8.92
CA PRO A 130 4.01 21.47 -7.53
C PRO A 130 2.87 20.99 -6.64
N LEU A 131 3.19 20.13 -5.68
CA LEU A 131 2.17 19.58 -4.78
C LEU A 131 1.48 20.65 -3.94
N GLU A 132 2.22 21.71 -3.59
CA GLU A 132 1.74 22.89 -2.85
C GLU A 132 0.63 23.65 -3.59
N ASP A 133 0.62 23.59 -4.94
CA ASP A 133 -0.37 24.27 -5.78
C ASP A 133 -1.67 23.45 -5.95
N MET A 134 -1.73 22.23 -5.40
CA MET A 134 -2.80 21.28 -5.67
C MET A 134 -3.72 21.08 -4.46
N GLU A 135 -5.02 21.02 -4.72
CA GLU A 135 -6.00 20.69 -3.70
C GLU A 135 -6.07 19.17 -3.51
N VAL A 136 -5.78 18.71 -2.28
CA VAL A 136 -5.88 17.29 -1.91
C VAL A 136 -7.36 16.93 -1.74
N PRO A 137 -7.88 15.93 -2.46
CA PRO A 137 -9.24 15.44 -2.23
C PRO A 137 -9.34 14.81 -0.85
N GLU A 138 -10.41 15.13 -0.11
CA GLU A 138 -10.74 14.50 1.20
C GLU A 138 -10.74 12.97 1.10
#